data_AF-A0A917UU46-F1
#
_entry.id   AF-A0A917UU46-F1
#
_cell.length_a   1.000
_cell.length_b   1.000
_cell.length_c   1.000
_cell.angle_alpha   90.00
_cell.angle_beta   90.00
_cell.angle_gamma   90.00
#
_symmetry.space_group_name_H-M   'P 1'
#
loop_
_entity.id
_entity.type
_entity.pdbx_description
1 polymer ?
#
loop_
_entity_poly.entity_id
_entity_poly.type
_entity_poly.pdbx_seq_one_letter_code
_entity_poly.pdbx_strand_id
1 'polypeptide(L)'
;MIGTVDFVNKTKEELTKEDLRSMIRVEYRKCISVAEMIDYYGIEVNEYYNFVVSKGLRLTGMERTELNKIRNEKRKETNEEYNRRKQAELKNKVPDFILCALYEVDFEYRNGQFYYDQEQLQHAREDAQSKILDYDEEKLNARFGEKKGEISNITNTDLVAMRYYRRISRKKLASKMLVTVPRIKEMESESPVSKDTAKCYMWELKIKNHHIKQLRKIMNGQSKEIYDSRTIPKPVKVAVWSRDKGKCSSCGSDKKLHYHHIEHYADGGQNKVKNLTLLCASCHAEVHKNDKSYHMLKSMAEG
;
A
#
# COMPACT_ATOMS: atom_id res chain seq x y z
N MET A 1 11.98 -23.40 56.51
CA MET A 1 12.70 -24.19 55.49
C MET A 1 11.96 -24.01 54.18
N ILE A 2 12.46 -23.12 53.31
CA ILE A 2 11.92 -22.97 51.96
C ILE A 2 12.43 -24.20 51.22
N GLY A 3 11.54 -25.20 51.05
CA GLY A 3 11.88 -26.44 50.37
C GLY A 3 12.45 -26.11 49.00
N THR A 4 13.63 -26.65 48.71
CA THR A 4 14.22 -26.63 47.38
C THR A 4 13.31 -27.41 46.46
N VAL A 5 12.48 -26.69 45.73
CA VAL A 5 11.55 -27.27 44.76
C VAL A 5 12.37 -27.72 43.56
N ASP A 6 12.70 -29.01 43.49
CA ASP A 6 13.35 -29.62 42.32
C ASP A 6 12.29 -29.92 41.25
N PHE A 7 11.97 -28.90 40.46
CA PHE A 7 11.02 -28.98 39.35
C PHE A 7 11.66 -29.44 38.04
N VAL A 8 13.01 -29.47 37.97
CA VAL A 8 13.78 -29.80 36.76
C VAL A 8 13.63 -31.28 36.38
N ASN A 9 13.28 -32.13 37.34
CA ASN A 9 13.09 -33.57 37.11
C ASN A 9 11.63 -34.01 37.03
N LYS A 10 10.67 -33.07 37.05
CA LYS A 10 9.24 -33.38 37.01
C LYS A 10 8.69 -33.26 35.60
N THR A 11 7.79 -34.16 35.23
CA THR A 11 6.93 -34.02 34.04
C THR A 11 5.86 -32.94 34.26
N LYS A 12 5.23 -32.45 33.18
CA LYS A 12 4.18 -31.41 33.29
C LYS A 12 2.99 -31.88 34.13
N GLU A 13 2.70 -33.18 34.11
CA GLU A 13 1.65 -33.82 34.89
C GLU A 13 1.98 -33.81 36.39
N GLU A 14 3.24 -33.97 36.76
CA GLU A 14 3.74 -34.02 38.14
C GLU A 14 3.89 -32.63 38.79
N LEU A 15 3.82 -31.55 38.00
CA LEU A 15 3.87 -30.19 38.52
C LEU A 15 2.68 -29.88 39.42
N THR A 16 2.98 -29.38 40.61
CA THR A 16 2.02 -28.91 41.61
C THR A 16 1.79 -27.40 41.52
N LYS A 17 0.80 -26.93 42.27
CA LYS A 17 0.49 -25.50 42.39
C LYS A 17 1.64 -24.71 43.00
N GLU A 18 2.32 -25.30 43.96
CA GLU A 18 3.48 -24.73 44.65
C GLU A 18 4.70 -24.69 43.74
N ASP A 19 4.89 -25.71 42.89
CA ASP A 19 5.93 -25.72 41.85
C ASP A 19 5.76 -24.51 40.90
N LEU A 20 4.57 -24.33 40.31
CA LEU A 20 4.29 -23.22 39.39
C LEU A 20 4.43 -21.84 40.04
N ARG A 21 4.04 -21.71 41.32
CA ARG A 21 4.26 -20.48 42.10
C ARG A 21 5.74 -20.22 42.32
N SER A 22 6.51 -21.27 42.60
CA SER A 22 7.96 -21.17 42.83
C SER A 22 8.75 -20.79 41.57
N MET A 23 8.26 -21.19 40.39
CA MET A 23 8.93 -21.01 39.10
C MET A 23 8.63 -19.67 38.43
N ILE A 24 7.41 -19.13 38.61
CA ILE A 24 6.92 -17.97 37.85
C ILE A 24 6.65 -16.75 38.75
N ARG A 25 6.48 -16.92 40.09
CA ARG A 25 5.81 -15.92 40.94
C ARG A 25 6.55 -15.54 42.23
N VAL A 26 7.86 -15.81 42.34
CA VAL A 26 8.62 -15.60 43.60
C VAL A 26 9.34 -14.25 43.65
N GLU A 27 10.20 -13.94 42.67
CA GLU A 27 10.89 -12.63 42.54
C GLU A 27 11.26 -12.39 41.08
N TYR A 28 11.04 -11.18 40.55
CA TYR A 28 11.12 -10.81 39.13
C TYR A 28 12.44 -11.18 38.40
N ARG A 29 13.52 -11.51 39.13
CA ARG A 29 14.83 -11.89 38.58
C ARG A 29 15.16 -13.40 38.65
N LYS A 30 14.29 -14.22 39.22
CA LYS A 30 14.49 -15.68 39.39
C LYS A 30 13.36 -16.53 38.80
N CYS A 31 12.42 -15.90 38.07
CA CYS A 31 11.31 -16.59 37.45
C CYS A 31 11.65 -16.99 36.01
N ILE A 32 11.23 -18.18 35.59
CA ILE A 32 11.22 -18.56 34.18
C ILE A 32 10.06 -17.85 33.47
N SER A 33 10.29 -17.47 32.22
CA SER A 33 9.30 -16.85 31.36
C SER A 33 8.25 -17.87 30.90
N VAL A 34 7.09 -17.39 30.46
CA VAL A 34 6.05 -18.24 29.85
C VAL A 34 6.59 -18.96 28.62
N ALA A 35 7.41 -18.29 27.81
CA ALA A 35 8.04 -18.87 26.63
C ALA A 35 8.95 -20.06 26.98
N GLU A 36 9.83 -19.88 27.96
CA GLU A 36 10.75 -20.94 28.43
C GLU A 36 9.97 -22.12 29.02
N MET A 37 8.85 -21.85 29.72
CA MET A 37 8.01 -22.91 30.28
C MET A 37 7.30 -23.72 29.17
N ILE A 38 6.74 -23.03 28.18
CA ILE A 38 6.08 -23.64 27.02
C ILE A 38 7.05 -24.56 26.26
N ASP A 39 8.28 -24.08 26.04
CA ASP A 39 9.33 -24.80 25.33
C ASP A 39 9.81 -26.02 26.13
N TYR A 40 10.19 -25.82 27.39
CA TYR A 40 10.74 -26.85 28.26
C TYR A 40 9.77 -28.01 28.52
N TYR A 41 8.49 -27.72 28.74
CA TYR A 41 7.46 -28.73 29.03
C TYR A 41 6.65 -29.18 27.80
N GLY A 42 6.99 -28.68 26.60
CA GLY A 42 6.28 -29.00 25.36
C GLY A 42 4.78 -28.71 25.45
N ILE A 43 4.41 -27.56 26.02
CA ILE A 43 3.00 -27.18 26.18
C ILE A 43 2.58 -26.35 24.98
N GLU A 44 1.49 -26.74 24.32
CA GLU A 44 0.95 -25.92 23.24
C GLU A 44 0.56 -24.53 23.75
N VAL A 45 0.87 -23.49 22.97
CA VAL A 45 0.64 -22.07 23.36
C VAL A 45 -0.85 -21.80 23.65
N ASN A 46 -1.74 -22.55 23.00
CA ASN A 46 -3.18 -22.46 23.22
C ASN A 46 -3.65 -23.26 24.44
N GLU A 47 -2.87 -24.24 24.90
CA GLU A 47 -3.18 -25.11 26.04
C GLU A 47 -2.59 -24.60 27.36
N TYR A 48 -1.59 -23.72 27.31
CA TYR A 48 -0.94 -23.14 28.50
C TYR A 48 -1.95 -22.54 29.49
N TYR A 49 -3.00 -21.86 29.00
CA TYR A 49 -4.06 -21.34 29.86
C TYR A 49 -4.76 -22.44 30.65
N ASN A 50 -5.18 -23.50 29.95
CA ASN A 50 -5.90 -24.62 30.55
C ASN A 50 -4.99 -25.41 31.50
N PHE A 51 -3.70 -25.51 31.18
CA PHE A 51 -2.71 -26.13 32.04
C PHE A 51 -2.54 -25.39 33.38
N VAL A 52 -2.36 -24.06 33.37
CA VAL A 52 -2.23 -23.29 34.61
C VAL A 52 -3.52 -23.35 35.45
N VAL A 53 -4.68 -23.34 34.78
CA VAL A 53 -5.99 -23.46 35.44
C VAL A 53 -6.20 -24.84 36.05
N SER A 54 -5.77 -25.92 35.40
CA SER A 54 -5.92 -27.28 35.92
C SER A 54 -5.12 -27.53 37.20
N LYS A 55 -4.03 -26.77 37.40
CA LYS A 55 -3.24 -26.75 38.65
C LYS A 55 -3.79 -25.80 39.72
N GLY A 56 -4.99 -25.22 39.50
CA GLY A 56 -5.68 -24.39 40.48
C GLY A 56 -5.14 -22.97 40.60
N LEU A 57 -4.53 -22.44 39.53
CA LEU A 57 -3.99 -21.08 39.45
C LEU A 57 -4.71 -20.25 38.37
N ARG A 58 -4.67 -18.93 38.52
CA ARG A 58 -5.06 -17.98 37.47
C ARG A 58 -3.82 -17.35 36.86
N LEU A 59 -3.89 -17.02 35.57
CA LEU A 59 -2.85 -16.26 34.89
C LEU A 59 -2.82 -14.81 35.37
N THR A 60 -1.62 -14.35 35.70
CA THR A 60 -1.24 -12.97 35.97
C THR A 60 -1.29 -12.12 34.70
N GLY A 61 -1.29 -10.80 34.85
CA GLY A 61 -1.25 -9.88 33.70
C GLY A 61 0.03 -10.00 32.87
N MET A 62 1.16 -10.33 33.51
CA MET A 62 2.44 -10.58 32.83
C MET A 62 2.38 -11.84 31.98
N GLU A 63 1.89 -12.96 32.55
CA GLU A 63 1.74 -14.22 31.81
C GLU A 63 0.80 -14.05 30.59
N ARG A 64 -0.29 -13.28 30.72
CA ARG A 64 -1.19 -12.99 29.58
C ARG A 64 -0.51 -12.17 28.49
N THR A 65 0.28 -11.18 28.89
CA THR A 65 0.98 -10.30 27.94
C THR A 65 2.01 -11.09 27.16
N GLU A 66 2.74 -11.97 27.84
CA GLU A 66 3.75 -12.82 27.22
C GLU A 66 3.14 -13.86 26.28
N LEU A 67 2.06 -14.54 26.69
CA LEU A 67 1.30 -15.44 25.80
C LEU A 67 0.83 -14.75 24.52
N ASN A 68 0.36 -13.50 24.63
CA ASN A 68 -0.07 -12.74 23.47
C ASN A 68 1.11 -12.37 22.56
N LYS A 69 2.30 -12.10 23.10
CA LYS A 69 3.52 -11.89 22.31
C LYS A 69 3.91 -13.15 21.55
N ILE A 70 3.98 -14.30 22.23
CA ILE A 70 4.32 -15.61 21.65
C ILE A 70 3.32 -15.98 20.54
N ARG A 71 2.01 -15.77 20.76
CA ARG A 71 0.98 -16.00 19.72
C ARG A 71 1.17 -15.11 18.50
N ASN A 72 1.52 -13.84 18.71
CA ASN A 72 1.74 -12.90 17.62
C ASN A 72 3.02 -13.21 16.84
N GLU A 73 4.06 -13.71 17.50
CA GLU A 73 5.32 -14.14 16.86
C GLU A 73 5.13 -15.43 16.07
N LYS A 74 4.52 -16.48 16.63
CA LYS A 74 4.15 -17.69 15.87
C LYS A 74 3.24 -17.38 14.68
N ARG A 75 2.33 -16.41 14.82
CA ARG A 75 1.48 -15.93 13.71
C ARG A 75 2.27 -15.18 12.63
N LYS A 76 3.35 -14.47 12.99
CA LYS A 76 4.26 -13.83 12.02
C LYS A 76 5.09 -14.87 11.29
N GLU A 77 5.67 -15.83 12.00
CA GLU A 77 6.48 -16.91 11.43
C GLU A 77 5.68 -17.79 10.46
N THR A 78 4.47 -18.21 10.85
CA THR A 78 3.56 -18.97 9.97
C THR A 78 3.15 -18.19 8.73
N ASN A 79 2.95 -16.87 8.84
CA ASN A 79 2.68 -16.01 7.69
C ASN A 79 3.89 -15.86 6.77
N GLU A 80 5.10 -15.72 7.33
CA GLU A 80 6.35 -15.66 6.55
C GLU A 80 6.64 -16.98 5.85
N GLU A 81 6.43 -18.11 6.51
CA GLU A 81 6.59 -19.44 5.94
C GLU A 81 5.55 -19.72 4.84
N TYR A 82 4.29 -19.36 5.06
CA TYR A 82 3.24 -19.39 4.04
C TYR A 82 3.63 -18.52 2.83
N ASN A 83 4.17 -17.32 3.06
CA ASN A 83 4.61 -16.43 2.00
C ASN A 83 5.83 -16.99 1.24
N ARG A 84 6.79 -17.62 1.93
CA ARG A 84 7.94 -18.32 1.30
C ARG A 84 7.48 -19.50 0.45
N ARG A 85 6.57 -20.35 0.96
CA ARG A 85 5.96 -21.45 0.19
C ARG A 85 5.20 -20.95 -1.03
N LYS A 86 4.38 -19.91 -0.86
CA LYS A 86 3.61 -19.31 -1.95
C LYS A 86 4.52 -18.68 -3.02
N GLN A 87 5.63 -18.03 -2.62
CA GLN A 87 6.64 -17.56 -3.56
C GLN A 87 7.34 -18.72 -4.29
N ALA A 88 7.68 -19.82 -3.61
CA ALA A 88 8.23 -21.03 -4.22
C ALA A 88 7.25 -21.69 -5.21
N GLU A 89 5.95 -21.73 -4.90
CA GLU A 89 4.90 -22.21 -5.81
C GLU A 89 4.68 -21.30 -7.03
N LEU A 90 4.96 -20.00 -6.90
CA LEU A 90 4.93 -19.05 -8.02
C LEU A 90 6.19 -19.14 -8.91
N LYS A 91 7.34 -19.56 -8.36
CA LYS A 91 8.59 -19.78 -9.11
C LYS A 91 8.47 -20.91 -10.15
N ASN A 92 7.56 -21.86 -9.97
CA ASN A 92 7.39 -23.04 -10.85
C ASN A 92 6.21 -22.94 -11.85
N LYS A 93 5.75 -21.72 -12.20
CA LYS A 93 4.51 -21.53 -12.98
C LYS A 93 4.65 -20.84 -14.34
N VAL A 94 5.85 -20.75 -14.92
CA VAL A 94 5.96 -20.40 -16.35
C VAL A 94 5.81 -21.70 -17.15
N PRO A 95 4.73 -21.86 -17.93
CA PRO A 95 4.51 -23.10 -18.70
C PRO A 95 5.64 -23.30 -19.72
N ASP A 96 6.08 -24.54 -19.89
CA ASP A 96 7.26 -24.88 -20.71
C ASP A 96 7.17 -24.36 -22.14
N PHE A 97 5.98 -24.42 -22.76
CA PHE A 97 5.78 -23.89 -24.11
C PHE A 97 6.06 -22.38 -24.24
N ILE A 98 5.88 -21.60 -23.16
CA ILE A 98 6.19 -20.16 -23.14
C ILE A 98 7.70 -19.95 -23.06
N LEU A 99 8.41 -20.76 -22.25
CA LEU A 99 9.86 -20.72 -22.15
C LEU A 99 10.51 -21.16 -23.46
N CYS A 100 9.99 -22.23 -24.06
CA CYS A 100 10.47 -22.72 -25.35
C CYS A 100 10.29 -21.69 -26.47
N ALA A 101 9.19 -20.93 -26.46
CA ALA A 101 8.96 -19.88 -27.45
C ALA A 101 9.85 -18.64 -27.26
N LEU A 102 10.23 -18.32 -26.02
CA LEU A 102 11.04 -17.14 -25.70
C LEU A 102 12.55 -17.40 -25.85
N TYR A 103 12.97 -18.65 -25.69
CA TYR A 103 14.37 -19.07 -25.67
C TYR A 103 14.74 -20.04 -26.79
N GLU A 104 13.84 -20.21 -27.76
CA GLU A 104 14.04 -21.05 -28.95
C GLU A 104 14.50 -22.48 -28.62
N VAL A 105 13.87 -23.08 -27.61
CA VAL A 105 14.16 -24.46 -27.20
C VAL A 105 13.66 -25.42 -28.26
N ASP A 106 14.53 -26.32 -28.70
CA ASP A 106 14.23 -27.33 -29.69
C ASP A 106 13.15 -28.30 -29.20
N PHE A 107 12.28 -28.72 -30.11
CA PHE A 107 11.19 -29.64 -29.80
C PHE A 107 10.92 -30.63 -30.91
N GLU A 108 10.45 -31.82 -30.52
CA GLU A 108 9.88 -32.80 -31.40
C GLU A 108 8.37 -32.91 -31.18
N TYR A 109 7.62 -33.00 -32.28
CA TYR A 109 6.18 -33.27 -32.22
C TYR A 109 5.91 -34.69 -32.69
N ARG A 110 5.46 -35.56 -31.77
CA ARG A 110 5.10 -36.95 -32.08
C ARG A 110 3.81 -37.32 -31.33
N ASN A 111 2.91 -38.05 -32.00
CA ASN A 111 1.66 -38.55 -31.42
C ASN A 111 0.79 -37.48 -30.72
N GLY A 112 0.75 -36.26 -31.24
CA GLY A 112 -0.09 -35.20 -30.67
C GLY A 112 0.54 -34.43 -29.51
N GLN A 113 1.77 -34.78 -29.09
CA GLN A 113 2.45 -34.18 -27.95
C GLN A 113 3.81 -33.58 -28.36
N PHE A 114 4.19 -32.50 -27.68
CA PHE A 114 5.48 -31.85 -27.82
C PHE A 114 6.46 -32.41 -26.79
N TYR A 115 7.66 -32.76 -27.24
CA TYR A 115 8.76 -33.19 -26.41
C TYR A 115 9.90 -32.19 -26.60
N TYR A 116 10.31 -31.54 -25.51
CA TYR A 116 11.32 -30.49 -25.53
C TYR A 116 12.66 -31.03 -25.07
N ASP A 117 13.75 -30.48 -25.61
CA ASP A 117 15.08 -30.72 -25.06
C ASP A 117 15.12 -30.23 -23.61
N GLN A 118 15.36 -31.18 -22.68
CA GLN A 118 15.22 -30.91 -21.24
C GLN A 118 16.37 -30.05 -20.70
N GLU A 119 17.56 -30.12 -21.31
CA GLU A 119 18.72 -29.35 -20.89
C GLU A 119 18.57 -27.89 -21.32
N GLN A 120 18.16 -27.66 -22.57
CA GLN A 120 17.84 -26.33 -23.08
C GLN A 120 16.65 -25.70 -22.34
N LEU A 121 15.61 -26.49 -22.05
CA LEU A 121 14.46 -26.01 -21.28
C LEU A 121 14.84 -25.61 -19.85
N GLN A 122 15.72 -26.38 -19.21
CA GLN A 122 16.21 -26.07 -17.87
C GLN A 122 17.09 -24.82 -17.87
N HIS A 123 17.99 -24.66 -18.85
CA HIS A 123 18.79 -23.45 -19.00
C HIS A 123 17.93 -22.22 -19.31
N ALA A 124 16.88 -22.37 -20.14
CA ALA A 124 15.89 -21.32 -20.40
C ALA A 124 15.11 -20.93 -19.13
N ARG A 125 14.79 -21.90 -18.25
CA ARG A 125 14.19 -21.60 -16.93
C ARG A 125 15.14 -20.79 -16.05
N GLU A 126 16.41 -21.18 -15.99
CA GLU A 126 17.41 -20.54 -15.14
C GLU A 126 17.76 -19.13 -15.63
N ASP A 127 17.87 -18.91 -16.94
CA ASP A 127 18.10 -17.59 -17.53
C ASP A 127 16.85 -16.69 -17.48
N ALA A 128 15.65 -17.24 -17.63
CA ALA A 128 14.41 -16.51 -17.34
C ALA A 128 14.35 -16.09 -15.86
N GLN A 129 14.79 -16.95 -14.95
CA GLN A 129 14.85 -16.66 -13.52
C GLN A 129 15.92 -15.62 -13.18
N SER A 130 17.11 -15.67 -13.80
CA SER A 130 18.18 -14.70 -13.59
C SER A 130 17.76 -13.32 -14.11
N LYS A 131 17.10 -13.23 -15.27
CA LYS A 131 16.56 -11.97 -15.83
C LYS A 131 15.33 -11.43 -15.09
N ILE A 132 14.59 -12.28 -14.38
CA ILE A 132 13.55 -11.86 -13.41
C ILE A 132 14.19 -11.28 -12.14
N LEU A 133 15.42 -11.72 -11.79
CA LEU A 133 16.19 -11.22 -10.64
C LEU A 133 17.12 -10.03 -10.99
N ASP A 134 17.42 -9.80 -12.27
CA ASP A 134 18.12 -8.61 -12.81
C ASP A 134 17.17 -7.40 -12.97
N TYR A 135 16.40 -7.18 -11.91
CA TYR A 135 15.53 -6.03 -11.69
C TYR A 135 16.40 -4.79 -11.40
N ASP A 136 16.84 -4.12 -12.47
CA ASP A 136 17.73 -2.97 -12.42
C ASP A 136 17.04 -1.72 -11.82
N GLU A 137 17.11 -1.59 -10.48
CA GLU A 137 16.66 -0.41 -9.72
C GLU A 137 17.33 0.90 -10.21
N GLU A 138 18.56 0.84 -10.76
CA GLU A 138 19.26 2.01 -11.29
C GLU A 138 18.60 2.54 -12.57
N LYS A 139 18.15 1.68 -13.49
CA LYS A 139 17.36 2.11 -14.67
C LYS A 139 16.02 2.74 -14.29
N LEU A 140 15.38 2.23 -13.24
CA LEU A 140 14.12 2.79 -12.73
C LEU A 140 14.38 4.18 -12.10
N ASN A 141 15.44 4.31 -11.31
CA ASN A 141 15.86 5.59 -10.72
C ASN A 141 16.31 6.61 -11.78
N ALA A 142 17.03 6.18 -12.82
CA ALA A 142 17.44 7.01 -13.96
C ALA A 142 16.25 7.47 -14.81
N ARG A 143 15.19 6.66 -14.92
CA ARG A 143 13.99 6.97 -15.73
C ARG A 143 12.97 7.85 -15.01
N PHE A 144 12.90 7.76 -13.67
CA PHE A 144 11.90 8.47 -12.89
C PHE A 144 12.40 9.70 -12.12
N GLY A 145 13.72 9.88 -11.96
CA GLY A 145 14.35 11.03 -11.32
C GLY A 145 13.95 11.22 -9.85
N GLU A 146 14.85 11.76 -9.04
CA GLU A 146 14.52 12.13 -7.66
C GLU A 146 13.56 13.33 -7.63
N LYS A 147 12.25 13.10 -7.71
CA LYS A 147 11.26 14.08 -7.26
C LYS A 147 10.91 13.84 -5.80
N LYS A 148 11.63 14.53 -4.91
CA LYS A 148 11.21 14.75 -3.52
C LYS A 148 9.91 15.56 -3.51
N GLY A 149 8.80 14.91 -3.14
CA GLY A 149 7.53 15.57 -2.83
C GLY A 149 6.28 14.69 -2.99
N GLU A 150 5.58 14.43 -1.87
CA GLU A 150 4.14 14.10 -1.77
C GLU A 150 3.56 12.78 -2.33
N ILE A 151 4.35 11.76 -2.69
CA ILE A 151 3.77 10.42 -2.99
C ILE A 151 3.37 9.67 -1.70
N SER A 152 3.79 10.15 -0.53
CA SER A 152 3.82 9.41 0.75
C SER A 152 2.48 9.19 1.46
N ASN A 153 1.34 9.63 0.93
CA ASN A 153 0.04 9.55 1.64
C ASN A 153 -1.10 8.95 0.79
N ILE A 154 -0.78 8.17 -0.24
CA ILE A 154 -1.79 7.43 -1.03
C ILE A 154 -2.04 6.09 -0.34
N THR A 155 -3.31 5.82 -0.01
CA THR A 155 -3.74 4.56 0.63
C THR A 155 -4.14 3.53 -0.42
N ASN A 156 -4.21 2.26 -0.01
CA ASN A 156 -4.71 1.20 -0.89
C ASN A 156 -6.18 1.44 -1.26
N THR A 157 -6.98 1.98 -0.34
CA THR A 157 -8.36 2.42 -0.61
C THR A 157 -8.41 3.46 -1.72
N ASP A 158 -7.51 4.46 -1.72
CA ASP A 158 -7.47 5.47 -2.78
C ASP A 158 -7.20 4.83 -4.16
N LEU A 159 -6.26 3.88 -4.24
CA LEU A 159 -5.92 3.19 -5.48
C LEU A 159 -7.06 2.32 -6.01
N VAL A 160 -7.68 1.54 -5.13
CA VAL A 160 -8.82 0.68 -5.47
C VAL A 160 -9.99 1.54 -5.93
N ALA A 161 -10.34 2.58 -5.17
CA ALA A 161 -11.45 3.48 -5.51
C ALA A 161 -11.19 4.22 -6.82
N MET A 162 -9.96 4.65 -7.11
CA MET A 162 -9.60 5.22 -8.40
C MET A 162 -9.79 4.24 -9.56
N ARG A 163 -9.37 2.98 -9.38
CA ARG A 163 -9.54 1.96 -10.40
C ARG A 163 -11.02 1.74 -10.72
N TYR A 164 -11.88 1.68 -9.70
CA TYR A 164 -13.32 1.59 -9.87
C TYR A 164 -13.89 2.84 -10.54
N TYR A 165 -13.49 4.04 -10.12
CA TYR A 165 -13.93 5.30 -10.72
C TYR A 165 -13.58 5.37 -12.21
N ARG A 166 -12.37 4.92 -12.59
CA ARG A 166 -11.92 4.79 -13.98
C ARG A 166 -12.55 3.64 -14.76
N ARG A 167 -13.40 2.83 -14.11
CA ARG A 167 -14.07 1.65 -14.69
C ARG A 167 -13.07 0.63 -15.27
N ILE A 168 -11.95 0.44 -14.59
CA ILE A 168 -10.91 -0.50 -14.99
C ILE A 168 -11.03 -1.79 -14.15
N SER A 169 -11.24 -2.92 -14.81
CA SER A 169 -11.24 -4.22 -14.13
C SER A 169 -9.82 -4.64 -13.74
N ARG A 170 -9.68 -5.52 -12.74
CA ARG A 170 -8.36 -6.07 -12.37
C ARG A 170 -7.68 -6.77 -13.55
N LYS A 171 -8.44 -7.51 -14.37
CA LYS A 171 -7.92 -8.15 -15.61
C LYS A 171 -7.35 -7.11 -16.59
N LYS A 172 -8.06 -5.99 -16.77
CA LYS A 172 -7.62 -4.90 -17.64
C LYS A 172 -6.40 -4.16 -17.08
N LEU A 173 -6.35 -3.94 -15.77
CA LEU A 173 -5.20 -3.31 -15.12
C LEU A 173 -3.96 -4.22 -15.16
N ALA A 174 -4.14 -5.51 -14.86
CA ALA A 174 -3.11 -6.53 -14.95
C ALA A 174 -2.47 -6.57 -16.35
N SER A 175 -3.29 -6.61 -17.40
CA SER A 175 -2.83 -6.55 -18.79
C SER A 175 -2.07 -5.26 -19.12
N LYS A 176 -2.52 -4.11 -18.60
CA LYS A 176 -1.86 -2.81 -18.78
C LYS A 176 -0.50 -2.73 -18.08
N MET A 177 -0.40 -3.29 -16.87
CA MET A 177 0.82 -3.29 -16.05
C MET A 177 1.78 -4.44 -16.39
N LEU A 178 1.40 -5.35 -17.30
CA LEU A 178 2.13 -6.58 -17.60
C LEU A 178 2.36 -7.45 -16.36
N VAL A 179 1.34 -7.54 -15.49
CA VAL A 179 1.36 -8.38 -14.28
C VAL A 179 0.14 -9.31 -14.23
N THR A 180 0.15 -10.28 -13.32
CA THR A 180 -0.98 -11.20 -13.13
C THR A 180 -2.10 -10.56 -12.30
N VAL A 181 -3.34 -11.04 -12.45
CA VAL A 181 -4.47 -10.59 -11.61
C VAL A 181 -4.24 -10.84 -10.11
N PRO A 182 -3.65 -11.98 -9.68
CA PRO A 182 -3.20 -12.16 -8.30
C PRO A 182 -2.25 -11.05 -7.82
N ARG A 183 -1.29 -10.62 -8.65
CA ARG A 183 -0.38 -9.53 -8.30
C ARG A 183 -1.12 -8.21 -8.06
N ILE A 184 -2.11 -7.89 -8.89
CA ILE A 184 -2.98 -6.72 -8.66
C ILE A 184 -3.69 -6.81 -7.30
N LYS A 185 -4.20 -7.98 -6.90
CA LYS A 185 -4.84 -8.15 -5.58
C LYS A 185 -3.86 -7.95 -4.43
N GLU A 186 -2.63 -8.43 -4.57
CA GLU A 186 -1.57 -8.23 -3.57
C GLU A 186 -1.23 -6.74 -3.43
N MET A 187 -1.04 -6.03 -4.55
CA MET A 187 -0.82 -4.57 -4.57
C MET A 187 -1.98 -3.78 -3.92
N GLU A 188 -3.23 -4.20 -4.14
CA GLU A 188 -4.41 -3.56 -3.52
C GLU A 188 -4.60 -3.90 -2.04
N SER A 189 -3.91 -4.93 -1.54
CA SER A 189 -3.94 -5.34 -0.14
C SER A 189 -2.76 -4.79 0.65
N GLU A 190 -1.78 -4.18 -0.04
CA GLU A 190 -0.58 -3.60 0.54
C GLU A 190 -0.91 -2.39 1.43
N SER A 191 -0.47 -2.39 2.69
CA SER A 191 -0.68 -1.29 3.62
C SER A 191 0.50 -1.17 4.59
N PRO A 192 1.30 -0.09 4.54
CA PRO A 192 1.19 1.06 3.63
C PRO A 192 1.51 0.68 2.18
N VAL A 193 0.91 1.39 1.23
CA VAL A 193 1.18 1.19 -0.21
C VAL A 193 2.62 1.60 -0.53
N SER A 194 3.39 0.73 -1.19
CA SER A 194 4.72 1.08 -1.68
C SER A 194 4.67 2.21 -2.71
N LYS A 195 5.75 2.99 -2.76
CA LYS A 195 5.90 4.07 -3.74
C LYS A 195 5.77 3.56 -5.17
N ASP A 196 6.23 2.34 -5.44
CA ASP A 196 6.17 1.75 -6.79
C ASP A 196 4.76 1.32 -7.15
N THR A 197 4.03 0.66 -6.24
CA THR A 197 2.60 0.39 -6.43
C THR A 197 1.83 1.69 -6.72
N ALA A 198 2.07 2.74 -5.94
CA ALA A 198 1.45 4.05 -6.16
C ALA A 198 1.79 4.63 -7.54
N LYS A 199 3.07 4.64 -7.95
CA LYS A 199 3.51 5.13 -9.26
C LYS A 199 2.88 4.36 -10.41
N CYS A 200 2.86 3.03 -10.34
CA CYS A 200 2.26 2.17 -11.37
C CYS A 200 0.77 2.48 -11.54
N TYR A 201 0.01 2.58 -10.44
CA TYR A 201 -1.40 2.96 -10.50
C TYR A 201 -1.58 4.38 -11.03
N MET A 202 -0.74 5.32 -10.59
CA MET A 202 -0.82 6.71 -11.04
C MET A 202 -0.68 6.83 -12.56
N TRP A 203 0.31 6.13 -13.10
CA TRP A 203 0.53 6.07 -14.53
C TRP A 203 -0.63 5.40 -15.27
N GLU A 204 -0.98 4.18 -14.89
CA GLU A 204 -1.92 3.36 -15.67
C GLU A 204 -3.37 3.85 -15.65
N LEU A 205 -3.76 4.46 -14.54
CA LEU A 205 -5.07 5.07 -14.37
C LEU A 205 -5.09 6.54 -14.84
N LYS A 206 -3.96 7.07 -15.32
CA LYS A 206 -3.77 8.48 -15.71
C LYS A 206 -4.23 9.42 -14.59
N ILE A 207 -3.81 9.13 -13.36
CA ILE A 207 -4.17 9.92 -12.18
C ILE A 207 -2.96 10.72 -11.68
N LYS A 208 -3.24 11.79 -10.94
CA LYS A 208 -2.30 12.73 -10.35
C LYS A 208 -2.81 13.03 -8.93
N ASN A 209 -2.00 13.65 -8.07
CA ASN A 209 -2.38 13.91 -6.67
C ASN A 209 -3.71 14.67 -6.53
N HIS A 210 -3.98 15.65 -7.40
CA HIS A 210 -5.26 16.38 -7.37
C HIS A 210 -6.46 15.49 -7.69
N HIS A 211 -6.32 14.42 -8.46
CA HIS A 211 -7.39 13.44 -8.66
C HIS A 211 -7.67 12.69 -7.35
N ILE A 212 -6.63 12.25 -6.62
CA ILE A 212 -6.78 11.58 -5.31
C ILE A 212 -7.50 12.50 -4.32
N LYS A 213 -7.10 13.77 -4.23
CA LYS A 213 -7.78 14.78 -3.40
C LYS A 213 -9.25 14.95 -3.79
N GLN A 214 -9.57 15.00 -5.09
CA GLN A 214 -10.95 15.08 -5.57
C GLN A 214 -11.77 13.82 -5.27
N LEU A 215 -11.17 12.62 -5.37
CA LEU A 215 -11.83 11.36 -5.04
C LEU A 215 -12.22 11.30 -3.56
N ARG A 216 -11.33 11.74 -2.66
CA ARG A 216 -11.63 11.82 -1.22
C ARG A 216 -12.83 12.71 -0.93
N LYS A 217 -13.01 13.79 -1.70
CA LYS A 217 -14.21 14.64 -1.65
C LYS A 217 -15.48 13.95 -2.19
N ILE A 218 -15.35 12.97 -3.07
CA ILE A 218 -16.51 12.17 -3.48
C ILE A 218 -16.86 11.20 -2.36
N MET A 219 -15.85 10.53 -1.79
CA MET A 219 -16.04 9.55 -0.71
C MET A 219 -16.69 10.16 0.54
N ASN A 220 -16.44 11.44 0.83
CA ASN A 220 -17.05 12.15 1.95
C ASN A 220 -18.33 12.93 1.58
N GLY A 221 -18.85 12.77 0.36
CA GLY A 221 -20.10 13.41 -0.10
C GLY A 221 -19.99 14.89 -0.48
N GLN A 222 -18.81 15.51 -0.45
CA GLN A 222 -18.61 16.91 -0.85
C GLN A 222 -18.61 17.12 -2.38
N SER A 223 -18.44 16.05 -3.17
CA SER A 223 -18.46 16.04 -4.63
C SER A 223 -19.18 14.83 -5.24
N LYS A 224 -19.51 14.93 -6.52
CA LYS A 224 -20.07 13.85 -7.35
C LYS A 224 -19.12 13.38 -8.46
N GLU A 225 -18.13 14.18 -8.84
CA GLU A 225 -17.27 13.91 -9.99
C GLU A 225 -15.84 14.44 -9.79
N ILE A 226 -14.91 13.88 -10.57
CA ILE A 226 -13.50 14.27 -10.69
C ILE A 226 -13.32 15.01 -12.02
N TYR A 227 -12.63 16.14 -11.97
CA TYR A 227 -12.22 16.91 -13.14
C TYR A 227 -10.77 16.56 -13.51
N ASP A 228 -10.60 16.03 -14.73
CA ASP A 228 -9.29 15.61 -15.26
C ASP A 228 -8.45 16.77 -15.83
N SER A 229 -9.13 17.87 -16.16
CA SER A 229 -8.53 19.03 -16.78
C SER A 229 -8.69 20.27 -15.92
N ARG A 230 -7.63 21.07 -15.85
CA ARG A 230 -7.68 22.43 -15.29
C ARG A 230 -8.47 23.37 -16.20
N THR A 231 -8.74 22.98 -17.45
CA THR A 231 -9.55 23.77 -18.38
C THR A 231 -10.99 23.88 -17.87
N ILE A 232 -11.40 25.10 -17.55
CA ILE A 232 -12.76 25.40 -17.11
C ILE A 232 -13.71 25.23 -18.32
N PRO A 233 -14.78 24.41 -18.21
CA PRO A 233 -15.76 24.25 -19.28
C PRO A 233 -16.42 25.58 -19.67
N LYS A 234 -16.73 25.75 -20.96
CA LYS A 234 -17.37 26.99 -21.48
C LYS A 234 -18.66 27.36 -20.74
N PRO A 235 -19.60 26.43 -20.43
CA PRO A 235 -20.79 26.77 -19.66
C PRO A 235 -20.47 27.33 -18.26
N VAL A 236 -19.45 26.78 -17.60
CA VAL A 236 -19.00 27.25 -16.28
C VAL A 236 -18.37 28.64 -16.37
N LYS A 237 -17.55 28.89 -17.40
CA LYS A 237 -16.99 30.23 -17.66
C LYS A 237 -18.09 31.27 -17.82
N VAL A 238 -19.08 31.01 -18.67
CA VAL A 238 -20.23 31.90 -18.89
C VAL A 238 -21.01 32.15 -17.59
N ALA A 239 -21.27 31.10 -16.81
CA ALA A 239 -22.00 31.23 -15.54
C ALA A 239 -21.22 32.06 -14.49
N VAL A 240 -19.91 31.84 -14.36
CA VAL A 240 -19.05 32.64 -13.48
C VAL A 240 -19.00 34.10 -13.94
N TRP A 241 -18.83 34.34 -15.25
CA TRP A 241 -18.79 35.69 -15.80
C TRP A 241 -20.10 36.45 -15.59
N SER A 242 -21.23 35.78 -15.80
CA SER A 242 -22.57 36.34 -15.57
C SER A 242 -22.80 36.64 -14.09
N ARG A 243 -22.47 35.70 -13.18
CA ARG A 243 -22.57 35.89 -11.72
C ARG A 243 -21.73 37.08 -11.24
N ASP A 244 -20.49 37.16 -11.71
CA ASP A 244 -19.53 38.19 -11.32
C ASP A 244 -19.72 39.50 -12.12
N LYS A 245 -20.73 39.54 -13.00
CA LYS A 245 -21.10 40.70 -13.83
C LYS A 245 -19.93 41.26 -14.65
N GLY A 246 -19.02 40.38 -15.08
CA GLY A 246 -17.80 40.79 -15.79
C GLY A 246 -16.93 41.76 -14.99
N LYS A 247 -16.88 41.61 -13.67
CA LYS A 247 -16.08 42.44 -12.76
C LYS A 247 -15.27 41.58 -11.79
N CYS A 248 -14.15 42.12 -11.35
CA CYS A 248 -13.32 41.55 -10.30
C CYS A 248 -14.12 41.48 -9.01
N SER A 249 -14.22 40.28 -8.43
CA SER A 249 -14.96 40.06 -7.19
C SER A 249 -14.29 40.71 -5.96
N SER A 250 -13.01 41.09 -6.06
CA SER A 250 -12.27 41.74 -4.98
C SER A 250 -12.33 43.27 -5.04
N CYS A 251 -12.18 43.89 -6.21
CA CYS A 251 -12.06 45.35 -6.34
C CYS A 251 -13.06 45.99 -7.30
N GLY A 252 -13.89 45.21 -8.00
CA GLY A 252 -14.90 45.72 -8.94
C GLY A 252 -14.39 46.15 -10.32
N SER A 253 -13.09 46.07 -10.59
CA SER A 253 -12.52 46.38 -11.91
C SER A 253 -13.09 45.47 -13.00
N ASP A 254 -13.32 46.01 -14.20
CA ASP A 254 -13.75 45.27 -15.40
C ASP A 254 -12.59 44.96 -16.37
N LYS A 255 -11.34 45.30 -16.00
CA LYS A 255 -10.16 45.15 -16.86
C LYS A 255 -9.32 43.94 -16.48
N LYS A 256 -8.70 43.32 -17.49
CA LYS A 256 -7.73 42.22 -17.37
C LYS A 256 -8.20 41.11 -16.41
N LEU A 257 -9.42 40.62 -16.64
CA LEU A 257 -10.08 39.65 -15.76
C LEU A 257 -9.65 38.22 -16.05
N HIS A 258 -9.27 37.51 -14.98
CA HIS A 258 -8.82 36.14 -15.00
C HIS A 258 -9.76 35.28 -14.15
N TYR A 259 -9.97 34.03 -14.55
CA TYR A 259 -10.64 33.05 -13.72
C TYR A 259 -9.67 32.52 -12.66
N HIS A 260 -10.05 32.64 -11.39
CA HIS A 260 -9.30 32.15 -10.25
C HIS A 260 -10.05 31.03 -9.55
N HIS A 261 -9.35 29.95 -9.20
CA HIS A 261 -9.88 28.85 -8.39
C HIS A 261 -9.69 29.18 -6.90
N ILE A 262 -10.80 29.36 -6.18
CA ILE A 262 -10.80 29.69 -4.74
C ILE A 262 -10.07 28.62 -3.94
N GLU A 263 -10.46 27.36 -4.11
CA GLU A 263 -9.62 26.23 -3.77
C GLU A 263 -8.78 25.87 -4.99
N HIS A 264 -7.45 25.89 -4.84
CA HIS A 264 -6.54 25.63 -5.94
C HIS A 264 -6.75 24.26 -6.59
N TYR A 265 -6.60 24.22 -7.91
CA TYR A 265 -6.72 22.98 -8.67
C TYR A 265 -5.74 21.89 -8.18
N ALA A 266 -4.53 22.27 -7.78
CA ALA A 266 -3.53 21.35 -7.21
C ALA A 266 -3.98 20.69 -5.90
N ASP A 267 -4.90 21.34 -5.17
CA ASP A 267 -5.49 20.87 -3.92
C ASP A 267 -6.82 20.13 -4.12
N GLY A 268 -7.15 19.82 -5.38
CA GLY A 268 -8.40 19.16 -5.74
C GLY A 268 -9.57 20.13 -5.82
N GLY A 269 -9.29 21.42 -6.01
CA GLY A 269 -10.29 22.42 -6.39
C GLY A 269 -10.96 22.08 -7.71
N GLN A 270 -12.27 22.29 -7.76
CA GLN A 270 -13.14 21.83 -8.86
C GLN A 270 -13.45 22.95 -9.84
N ASN A 271 -13.76 22.60 -11.09
CA ASN A 271 -14.26 23.53 -12.11
C ASN A 271 -15.77 23.78 -11.94
N LYS A 272 -16.20 24.12 -10.72
CA LYS A 272 -17.59 24.48 -10.41
C LYS A 272 -17.69 25.99 -10.24
N VAL A 273 -18.84 26.55 -10.61
CA VAL A 273 -19.12 27.99 -10.47
C VAL A 273 -18.78 28.48 -9.06
N LYS A 274 -19.19 27.73 -8.03
CA LYS A 274 -18.93 28.06 -6.62
C LYS A 274 -17.45 28.10 -6.20
N ASN A 275 -16.56 27.44 -6.95
CA ASN A 275 -15.12 27.38 -6.66
C ASN A 275 -14.30 28.28 -7.61
N LEU A 276 -14.98 29.07 -8.43
CA LEU A 276 -14.37 29.96 -9.40
C LEU A 276 -14.82 31.38 -9.15
N THR A 277 -13.95 32.35 -9.40
CA THR A 277 -14.24 33.77 -9.27
C THR A 277 -13.44 34.56 -10.29
N LEU A 278 -13.92 35.74 -10.70
CA LEU A 278 -13.16 36.66 -11.52
C LEU A 278 -12.28 37.55 -10.65
N LEU A 279 -10.98 37.63 -10.97
CA LEU A 279 -10.05 38.58 -10.38
C LEU A 279 -9.36 39.37 -11.50
N CYS A 280 -9.15 40.67 -11.32
CA CYS A 280 -8.25 41.41 -12.18
C CYS A 280 -6.80 40.94 -11.94
N ALA A 281 -5.91 41.18 -12.91
CA ALA A 281 -4.52 40.75 -12.83
C ALA A 281 -3.80 41.14 -11.53
N SER A 282 -4.04 42.34 -11.00
CA SER A 282 -3.45 42.80 -9.73
C SER A 282 -3.97 42.03 -8.51
N CYS A 283 -5.30 41.91 -8.35
CA CYS A 283 -5.89 41.10 -7.29
C CYS A 283 -5.49 39.62 -7.40
N HIS A 284 -5.38 39.10 -8.62
CA HIS A 284 -4.99 37.71 -8.84
C HIS A 284 -3.53 37.46 -8.43
N ALA A 285 -2.62 38.41 -8.73
CA ALA A 285 -1.25 38.34 -8.25
C ALA A 285 -1.18 38.40 -6.71
N GLU A 286 -1.92 39.31 -6.07
CA GLU A 286 -1.90 39.45 -4.60
C GLU A 286 -2.35 38.16 -3.89
N VAL A 287 -3.38 37.47 -4.41
CA VAL A 287 -3.82 36.18 -3.86
C VAL A 287 -2.72 35.11 -3.95
N HIS A 288 -1.86 35.18 -4.97
CA HIS A 288 -0.75 34.24 -5.17
C HIS A 288 0.60 34.76 -4.64
N LYS A 289 0.64 35.81 -3.80
CA LYS A 289 1.88 36.45 -3.34
C LYS A 289 2.92 35.51 -2.71
N ASN A 290 2.46 34.43 -2.08
CA ASN A 290 3.32 33.43 -1.44
C ASN A 290 3.49 32.14 -2.29
N ASP A 291 3.01 32.14 -3.54
CA ASP A 291 3.11 31.03 -4.48
C ASP A 291 4.10 31.35 -5.60
N LYS A 292 4.65 30.30 -6.21
CA LYS A 292 5.57 30.36 -7.35
C LYS A 292 4.97 31.09 -8.55
N SER A 293 3.64 31.15 -8.66
CA SER A 293 2.95 31.88 -9.73
C SER A 293 2.91 33.40 -9.56
N TYR A 294 3.32 33.94 -8.41
CA TYR A 294 3.24 35.39 -8.13
C TYR A 294 3.89 36.25 -9.22
N HIS A 295 5.17 36.02 -9.50
CA HIS A 295 5.93 36.85 -10.42
C HIS A 295 5.37 36.82 -11.85
N MET A 296 4.85 35.67 -12.29
CA MET A 296 4.18 35.53 -13.58
C MET A 296 2.86 36.31 -13.62
N LEU A 297 2.06 36.28 -12.56
CA LEU A 297 0.80 37.02 -12.50
C LEU A 297 1.03 38.53 -12.35
N LYS A 298 2.10 38.92 -11.65
CA LYS A 298 2.49 40.31 -11.47
C LYS A 298 2.88 40.97 -12.79
N SER A 299 3.67 40.30 -13.63
CA SER A 299 4.05 40.85 -14.95
C SER A 299 2.83 41.05 -15.87
N MET A 300 1.82 40.18 -15.78
CA MET A 300 0.54 40.35 -16.50
C MET A 300 -0.30 41.52 -15.99
N ALA A 301 -0.08 41.97 -14.74
CA ALA A 301 -0.74 43.16 -14.21
C ALA A 301 -0.06 44.45 -14.71
N GLU A 302 1.27 44.41 -14.82
CA GLU A 302 2.14 45.56 -15.15
C GLU A 302 2.18 45.90 -16.65
N GLY A 303 1.96 44.92 -17.54
CA GLY A 303 1.81 45.14 -19.01
C GLY A 303 0.35 45.14 -19.43
#